data_AF-A5L849-F1
#
_entry.id   AF-A5L849-F1
#
_cell.length_a   1.000
_cell.length_b   1.000
_cell.length_c   1.000
_cell.angle_alpha   90.00
_cell.angle_beta   90.00
_cell.angle_gamma   90.00
#
_symmetry.space_group_name_H-M   'P 1'
#
loop_
_entity.id
_entity.type
_entity.pdbx_description
1 polymer ?
#
loop_
_entity_poly.entity_id
_entity_poly.type
_entity_poly.pdbx_seq_one_letter_code
_entity_poly.pdbx_strand_id
1 'polypeptide(L)'
;MLKEQLQALWDERNFDLMIAALDAWCQLAKKTRILSLINFADALWERRVGICNYAKYKLTNARVEAGNVSIGLLRRRARGVRDTDYFKLKIRQTSILETHSTIYPEIKLI
;
A
#
# COMPACT_ATOMS: atom_id res chain seq x y z
N MET A 1 10.17 17.55 11.98
CA MET A 1 11.48 17.48 11.30
C MET A 1 11.82 16.08 10.77
N LEU A 2 11.79 15.03 11.61
CA LEU A 2 12.09 13.66 11.16
C LEU A 2 11.09 13.10 10.13
N LYS A 3 9.81 13.47 10.24
CA LYS A 3 8.76 13.07 9.30
C LYS A 3 9.02 13.64 7.91
N GLU A 4 9.37 14.92 7.83
CA GLU A 4 9.62 15.64 6.59
C GLU A 4 10.89 15.11 5.91
N GLN A 5 11.95 14.84 6.69
CA GLN A 5 13.15 14.17 6.19
C GLN A 5 12.86 12.77 5.64
N LEU A 6 11.96 12.02 6.29
CA LEU A 6 11.54 10.72 5.77
C LEU A 6 10.82 10.91 4.42
N GLN A 7 9.85 11.83 4.34
CA GLN A 7 9.10 12.08 3.10
C GLN A 7 10.01 12.45 1.91
N ALA A 8 11.12 13.15 2.16
CA ALA A 8 12.09 13.50 1.12
C ALA A 8 12.74 12.29 0.43
N LEU A 9 12.75 11.10 1.03
CA LEU A 9 13.31 9.89 0.38
C LEU A 9 12.62 9.54 -0.94
N TRP A 10 11.35 9.96 -1.13
CA TRP A 10 10.56 9.63 -2.31
C TRP A 10 10.98 10.45 -3.54
N ASP A 11 11.70 11.54 -3.33
CA ASP A 11 12.25 12.41 -4.38
C ASP A 11 13.59 11.88 -4.93
N GLU A 12 14.15 10.85 -4.31
CA GLU A 12 15.41 10.25 -4.74
C GLU A 12 15.30 9.57 -6.12
N ARG A 13 16.40 9.69 -6.87
CA ARG A 13 16.46 9.34 -8.29
C ARG A 13 16.90 7.90 -8.56
N ASN A 14 17.69 7.33 -7.65
CA ASN A 14 18.22 5.97 -7.82
C ASN A 14 18.18 5.20 -6.49
N PHE A 15 18.37 3.89 -6.60
CA PHE A 15 18.31 2.98 -5.47
C PHE A 15 19.41 3.28 -4.42
N ASP A 16 20.63 3.57 -4.87
CA ASP A 16 21.80 3.73 -4.02
C ASP A 16 21.77 5.05 -3.20
N LEU A 17 21.23 6.12 -3.76
CA LEU A 17 21.00 7.37 -3.03
C LEU A 17 19.87 7.20 -2.02
N MET A 18 18.78 6.52 -2.41
CA MET A 18 17.65 6.28 -1.51
C MET A 18 18.04 5.37 -0.33
N ILE A 19 18.87 4.35 -0.53
CA ILE A 19 19.34 3.49 0.56
C ILE A 19 20.30 4.23 1.50
N ALA A 20 21.19 5.08 0.97
CA ALA A 20 22.08 5.90 1.78
C ALA A 20 21.30 6.92 2.62
N ALA A 21 20.32 7.59 2.01
CA ALA A 21 19.44 8.53 2.71
C ALA A 21 18.57 7.83 3.78
N LEU A 22 18.07 6.62 3.48
CA LEU A 22 17.32 5.80 4.44
C LEU A 22 18.19 5.37 5.63
N ASP A 23 19.44 4.95 5.38
CA ASP A 23 20.38 4.59 6.44
C ASP A 23 20.66 5.79 7.36
N ALA A 24 20.96 6.95 6.77
CA ALA A 24 21.19 8.19 7.51
C ALA A 24 19.97 8.55 8.39
N TRP A 25 18.75 8.38 7.86
CA TRP A 25 17.53 8.60 8.61
C TRP A 25 17.36 7.60 9.76
N CYS A 26 17.61 6.30 9.52
CA CYS A 26 17.54 5.27 10.55
C CYS A 26 18.55 5.52 11.69
N GLN A 27 19.76 5.97 11.37
CA GLN A 27 20.76 6.34 12.38
C GLN A 27 20.30 7.54 13.22
N LEU A 28 19.71 8.56 12.59
CA LEU A 28 19.17 9.72 13.30
C LEU A 28 18.01 9.33 14.21
N ALA A 29 17.09 8.50 13.72
CA ALA A 29 15.99 7.94 14.49
C ALA A 29 16.49 7.19 15.73
N LYS A 30 17.55 6.38 15.59
CA LYS A 30 18.15 5.65 16.72
C LYS A 30 18.77 6.55 17.78
N LYS A 31 19.36 7.68 17.37
CA LYS A 31 19.94 8.68 18.30
C LYS A 31 18.90 9.35 19.20
N THR A 32 17.62 9.35 18.82
CA THR A 32 16.55 9.94 19.65
C THR A 32 16.30 9.19 20.96
N ARG A 33 16.72 7.91 21.05
CA ARG A 33 16.43 7.00 22.18
C ARG A 33 14.93 6.78 22.44
N ILE A 34 14.07 7.13 21.49
CA ILE A 34 12.64 6.87 21.55
C ILE A 34 12.40 5.46 21.02
N LEU A 35 12.00 4.54 21.90
CA LEU A 35 11.86 3.12 21.57
C LEU A 35 10.92 2.88 20.37
N SER A 36 9.79 3.57 20.29
CA SER A 36 8.86 3.45 19.17
C SER A 36 9.48 3.88 17.84
N LEU A 37 10.35 4.89 17.84
CA LEU A 37 11.03 5.35 16.64
C LEU A 37 12.19 4.44 16.23
N ILE A 38 12.90 3.88 17.21
CA ILE A 38 13.93 2.85 16.96
C ILE A 38 13.30 1.63 16.28
N ASN A 39 12.22 1.08 16.86
CA ASN A 39 11.54 -0.07 16.30
C ASN A 39 11.02 0.20 14.88
N PHE A 40 10.53 1.42 14.63
CA PHE A 40 10.09 1.84 13.30
C PHE A 40 11.26 1.92 12.30
N ALA A 41 12.41 2.46 12.71
CA ALA A 41 13.61 2.50 11.89
C ALA A 41 14.14 1.10 11.57
N ASP A 42 14.09 0.17 12.52
CA ASP A 42 14.49 -1.22 12.29
C ASP A 42 13.55 -1.91 11.29
N ALA A 43 12.23 -1.73 11.46
CA ALA A 43 11.25 -2.29 10.52
C ALA A 43 11.39 -1.73 9.10
N LEU A 44 11.73 -0.44 8.94
CA LEU A 44 12.04 0.15 7.64
C LEU A 44 13.30 -0.46 7.04
N TRP A 45 14.35 -0.62 7.84
CA TRP A 45 15.63 -1.16 7.37
C TRP A 45 15.53 -2.63 6.91
N GLU A 46 14.75 -3.46 7.61
CA GLU A 46 14.43 -4.82 7.18
C GLU A 46 13.80 -4.85 5.77
N ARG A 47 12.92 -3.89 5.48
CA ARG A 47 12.14 -3.79 4.23
C ARG A 47 12.78 -2.87 3.19
N ARG A 48 14.02 -2.42 3.42
CA ARG A 48 14.71 -1.38 2.61
C ARG A 48 14.75 -1.68 1.12
N VAL A 49 14.89 -2.95 0.71
CA VAL A 49 14.97 -3.33 -0.71
C VAL A 49 13.68 -2.95 -1.45
N GLY A 50 12.51 -3.28 -0.87
CA GLY A 50 11.22 -2.93 -1.45
C GLY A 50 11.00 -1.42 -1.49
N ILE A 51 11.40 -0.72 -0.42
CA ILE A 51 11.28 0.74 -0.31
C ILE A 51 12.17 1.43 -1.35
N CYS A 52 13.46 1.07 -1.43
CA CYS A 52 14.43 1.71 -2.32
C CYS A 52 14.17 1.38 -3.80
N ASN A 53 13.55 0.23 -4.09
CA ASN A 53 13.08 -0.10 -5.45
C ASN A 53 12.05 0.90 -5.98
N TYR A 54 11.37 1.67 -5.11
CA TYR A 54 10.53 2.77 -5.54
C TYR A 54 11.31 3.81 -6.35
N ALA A 55 12.55 4.15 -5.99
CA ALA A 55 13.33 5.15 -6.73
C ALA A 55 13.52 4.77 -8.20
N LYS A 56 13.67 3.46 -8.49
CA LYS A 56 13.87 2.94 -9.85
C LYS A 56 12.56 2.70 -10.61
N TYR A 57 11.59 2.04 -9.99
CA TYR A 57 10.39 1.56 -10.69
C TYR A 57 9.15 2.41 -10.44
N LYS A 58 9.19 3.30 -9.44
CA LYS A 58 8.08 4.14 -8.97
C LYS A 58 6.78 3.34 -8.73
N LEU A 59 6.93 2.08 -8.33
CA LEU A 59 5.82 1.18 -8.03
C LEU A 59 5.24 1.51 -6.67
N THR A 60 3.94 1.83 -6.63
CA THR A 60 3.21 2.08 -5.40
C THR A 60 2.26 0.93 -5.11
N ASN A 61 1.90 0.76 -3.83
CA ASN A 61 0.91 -0.22 -3.42
C ASN A 61 -0.54 0.24 -3.67
N ALA A 62 -0.75 1.42 -4.28
CA ALA A 62 -2.07 2.06 -4.39
C ALA A 62 -3.11 1.18 -5.10
N ARG A 63 -2.71 0.49 -6.18
CA ARG A 63 -3.61 -0.40 -6.93
C ARG A 63 -4.03 -1.63 -6.12
N VAL A 64 -3.09 -2.20 -5.36
CA VAL A 64 -3.36 -3.36 -4.50
C VAL A 64 -4.26 -2.94 -3.33
N GLU A 65 -4.00 -1.78 -2.71
CA GLU A 65 -4.84 -1.25 -1.64
C GLU A 65 -6.25 -0.93 -2.11
N ALA A 66 -6.42 -0.34 -3.30
CA ALA A 66 -7.73 -0.15 -3.91
C ALA A 66 -8.48 -1.49 -4.09
N GLY A 67 -7.75 -2.54 -4.53
CA GLY A 67 -8.29 -3.90 -4.59
C GLY A 67 -8.71 -4.44 -3.22
N ASN A 68 -7.86 -4.31 -2.20
CA ASN A 68 -8.14 -4.75 -0.82
C ASN A 68 -9.40 -4.07 -0.26
N VAL A 69 -9.56 -2.77 -0.51
CA VAL A 69 -10.74 -2.00 -0.11
C VAL A 69 -12.00 -2.53 -0.81
N SER A 70 -11.96 -2.74 -2.12
CA SER A 70 -13.07 -3.29 -2.91
C SER A 70 -13.50 -4.67 -2.41
N ILE A 71 -12.54 -5.57 -2.15
CA ILE A 71 -12.79 -6.91 -1.59
C ILE A 71 -13.43 -6.80 -0.20
N GLY A 72 -12.90 -5.92 0.66
CA GLY A 72 -13.43 -5.68 2.00
C GLY A 72 -14.88 -5.16 1.99
N LEU A 73 -15.22 -4.28 1.05
CA LEU A 73 -16.58 -3.78 0.84
C LEU A 73 -17.52 -4.90 0.35
N LEU A 74 -17.08 -5.69 -0.62
CA LEU A 74 -17.84 -6.84 -1.13
C LEU A 74 -18.12 -7.84 0.00
N ARG A 75 -17.11 -8.17 0.81
CA ARG A 75 -17.25 -9.06 1.98
C ARG A 75 -18.29 -8.53 2.99
N ARG A 76 -18.23 -7.22 3.30
CA ARG A 76 -19.18 -6.58 4.24
C ARG A 76 -20.63 -6.65 3.75
N ARG A 77 -20.86 -6.57 2.43
CA ARG A 77 -22.19 -6.70 1.82
C ARG A 77 -22.69 -8.13 1.83
N ALA A 78 -21.83 -9.09 1.52
CA ALA A 78 -22.19 -10.50 1.34
C ALA A 78 -22.40 -11.30 2.65
N ARG A 79 -22.52 -10.62 3.81
CA ARG A 79 -22.66 -11.16 5.18
C ARG A 79 -22.95 -12.67 5.27
N GLY A 80 -22.00 -13.43 5.82
CA GLY A 80 -22.19 -14.88 6.05
C GLY A 80 -22.07 -15.75 4.80
N VAL A 81 -21.49 -15.23 3.71
CA VAL A 81 -21.15 -16.01 2.50
C VAL A 81 -20.43 -17.30 2.87
N ARG A 82 -21.01 -18.43 2.45
CA ARG A 82 -20.44 -19.78 2.63
C ARG A 82 -19.76 -20.28 1.37
N ASP A 83 -20.24 -19.83 0.22
CA ASP A 83 -19.67 -20.15 -1.08
C ASP A 83 -18.49 -19.22 -1.39
N THR A 84 -17.29 -19.73 -1.12
CA THR A 84 -16.05 -18.99 -1.39
C THR A 84 -15.71 -18.90 -2.87
N ASP A 85 -16.21 -19.81 -3.70
CA ASP A 85 -15.91 -19.81 -5.13
C ASP A 85 -16.74 -18.76 -5.86
N TYR A 86 -18.03 -18.65 -5.52
CA TYR A 86 -18.85 -17.53 -5.97
C TYR A 86 -18.29 -16.18 -5.48
N PHE A 87 -17.77 -16.11 -4.26
CA PHE A 87 -17.12 -14.91 -3.75
C PHE A 87 -15.89 -14.51 -4.57
N LYS A 88 -15.03 -15.47 -4.96
CA LYS A 88 -13.88 -15.21 -5.86
C LYS A 88 -14.34 -14.68 -7.23
N LEU A 89 -15.42 -15.22 -7.78
CA LEU A 89 -15.99 -14.72 -9.04
C LEU A 89 -16.45 -13.27 -8.91
N LYS A 90 -17.09 -12.92 -7.80
CA LYS A 90 -17.48 -11.53 -7.52
C LYS A 90 -16.28 -10.59 -7.35
N ILE A 91 -15.16 -11.04 -6.78
CA ILE A 91 -13.92 -10.24 -6.75
C ILE A 91 -13.36 -10.03 -8.16
N ARG A 92 -13.36 -11.06 -9.01
CA ARG A 92 -12.91 -10.91 -10.41
C ARG A 92 -13.79 -9.93 -11.18
N GLN A 93 -15.11 -9.95 -10.91
CA GLN A 93 -16.06 -9.00 -11.48
C GLN A 93 -15.73 -7.55 -11.13
N THR A 94 -15.12 -7.25 -9.98
CA THR A 94 -14.73 -5.85 -9.66
C THR A 94 -13.52 -5.35 -10.44
N SER A 95 -12.83 -6.22 -11.19
CA SER A 95 -11.66 -5.86 -11.98
C SER A 95 -12.02 -5.44 -13.42
N ILE A 96 -13.28 -5.62 -13.82
CA ILE A 96 -13.83 -5.15 -15.09
C ILE A 96 -14.67 -3.89 -14.86
N LEU A 97 -14.80 -3.06 -15.89
CA LEU A 97 -15.67 -1.87 -15.84
C LEU A 97 -17.13 -2.32 -15.67
N GLU A 98 -17.81 -1.83 -14.63
CA GLU A 98 -19.23 -2.10 -14.42
C GLU A 98 -20.07 -1.37 -15.46
N THR A 99 -20.83 -2.11 -16.27
CA THR A 99 -21.81 -1.54 -17.22
C THR A 99 -23.14 -1.17 -16.53
N HIS A 100 -23.45 -1.87 -15.43
CA HIS A 100 -24.64 -1.68 -14.60
C HIS A 100 -24.22 -1.70 -13.12
N SER A 101 -24.87 -0.90 -12.28
CA SER A 101 -24.57 -0.93 -10.85
C SER A 101 -24.93 -2.29 -10.26
N THR A 102 -23.95 -2.92 -9.61
CA THR A 102 -24.17 -4.16 -8.84
C THR A 102 -25.18 -3.96 -7.69
N ILE A 103 -25.44 -2.70 -7.30
CA ILE A 103 -26.36 -2.31 -6.21
C ILE A 103 -27.73 -1.91 -6.76
N TYR A 104 -27.75 -1.23 -7.92
CA TYR A 104 -28.97 -0.74 -8.58
C TYR A 104 -28.95 -1.20 -10.04
N PRO A 105 -29.40 -2.42 -10.34
CA PRO A 105 -29.27 -2.99 -11.69
C PRO A 105 -29.91 -2.15 -12.80
N GLU A 106 -30.91 -1.34 -12.45
CA GLU A 106 -31.59 -0.38 -13.34
C GLU A 106 -30.75 0.87 -13.68
N ILE A 107 -29.66 1.13 -12.95
CA ILE A 107 -28.80 2.30 -13.16
C ILE A 107 -27.61 1.91 -14.03
N LYS A 108 -27.57 2.46 -15.24
CA LYS A 108 -26.40 2.42 -16.11
C LYS A 108 -25.31 3.35 -15.58
N LEU A 109 -24.11 2.83 -15.44
CA LEU A 109 -22.96 3.60 -14.93
C LEU A 109 -22.10 4.21 -16.05
N ILE A 110 -22.39 3.85 -17.31
CA ILE A 110 -21.75 4.31 -18.55
C ILE A 110 -22.82 4.69 -19.55
#